data_AF-X1P165-F1
#
_entry.id   AF-X1P165-F1
#
_cell.length_a   1.000
_cell.length_b   1.000
_cell.length_c   1.000
_cell.angle_alpha   90.00
_cell.angle_beta   90.00
_cell.angle_gamma   90.00
#
_symmetry.space_group_name_H-M   'P 1'
#
loop_
_entity.id
_entity.type
_entity.pdbx_description
1 polymer ?
#
loop_
_entity_poly.entity_id
_entity_poly.type
_entity_poly.pdbx_seq_one_letter_code
_entity_poly.pdbx_strand_id
1 'polypeptide(L)'
;MIKGEYDYLKALAEINECAEHGTPLLVATHPTDACYVLRCGEGHYPDTIRRIPSLTEEFKQGNLPDGPIADNIKKRSRKQAMSTNRQLQTHVLGDLPKADLATGEMLGPDQVHALMTYAQKYGLDPYRGHVLIMYGKPYIGIDGYLWHANQTGKPYTLMAHPMTED
;
A
#
# COMPACT_ATOMS: atom_id res chain seq x y z
N MET A 1 33.57 -16.75 -1.68
CA MET A 1 32.67 -17.93 -1.82
C MET A 1 31.42 -17.80 -0.95
N ILE A 2 30.24 -17.84 -1.57
CA ILE A 2 28.94 -17.73 -0.91
C ILE A 2 28.38 -19.14 -0.62
N LYS A 3 28.07 -19.43 0.65
CA LYS A 3 27.49 -20.70 1.13
C LYS A 3 26.07 -20.48 1.65
N GLY A 4 25.21 -21.50 1.59
CA GLY A 4 23.86 -21.40 2.14
C GLY A 4 22.99 -22.63 1.87
N GLU A 5 21.70 -22.50 2.17
CA GLU A 5 20.68 -23.49 1.83
C GLU A 5 20.39 -23.49 0.32
N TYR A 6 20.07 -24.66 -0.23
CA TYR A 6 19.88 -24.83 -1.67
C TYR A 6 18.82 -23.88 -2.25
N ASP A 7 17.64 -23.79 -1.61
CA ASP A 7 16.53 -22.98 -2.12
C ASP A 7 16.86 -21.48 -2.10
N TYR A 8 17.56 -21.03 -1.07
CA TYR A 8 18.04 -19.65 -0.96
C TYR A 8 19.06 -19.33 -2.06
N LEU A 9 20.05 -20.19 -2.26
CA LEU A 9 21.06 -20.00 -3.30
C LEU A 9 20.46 -20.09 -4.70
N LYS A 10 19.45 -20.93 -4.91
CA LYS A 10 18.73 -21.05 -6.17
C LYS A 10 17.96 -19.76 -6.48
N ALA A 11 17.24 -19.22 -5.51
CA ALA A 11 16.55 -17.93 -5.66
C ALA A 11 17.53 -16.78 -5.96
N LEU A 12 18.72 -16.79 -5.33
CA LEU A 12 19.79 -15.84 -5.65
C LEU A 12 20.31 -16.01 -7.08
N ALA A 13 20.51 -17.25 -7.55
CA ALA A 13 21.03 -17.52 -8.88
C ALA A 13 20.07 -17.11 -10.02
N GLU A 14 18.76 -17.12 -9.77
CA GLU A 14 17.74 -16.73 -10.76
C GLU A 14 17.72 -15.23 -11.06
N ILE A 15 18.13 -14.40 -10.10
CA ILE A 15 18.06 -12.93 -10.21
C ILE A 15 19.43 -12.25 -10.22
N ASN A 16 20.52 -13.00 -10.13
CA ASN A 16 21.88 -12.48 -10.10
C ASN A 16 22.81 -13.25 -11.05
N GLU A 17 23.83 -12.56 -11.51
CA GLU A 17 24.94 -13.06 -12.31
C GLU A 17 26.27 -12.81 -11.61
N CYS A 18 27.33 -13.45 -12.11
CA CYS A 18 28.68 -13.19 -11.63
C CYS A 18 29.11 -11.77 -12.00
N ALA A 19 29.55 -10.97 -11.03
CA ALA A 19 29.97 -9.59 -11.29
C ALA A 19 31.24 -9.49 -12.15
N GLU A 20 32.10 -10.51 -12.10
CA GLU A 20 33.37 -10.55 -12.83
C GLU A 20 33.19 -11.02 -14.28
N HIS A 21 32.42 -12.09 -14.50
CA HIS A 21 32.31 -12.76 -15.80
C HIS A 21 30.99 -12.43 -16.53
N GLY A 22 30.00 -11.85 -15.85
CA GLY A 22 28.68 -11.59 -16.43
C GLY A 22 27.89 -12.85 -16.79
N THR A 23 28.30 -14.02 -16.31
CA THR A 23 27.65 -15.30 -16.59
C THR A 23 26.61 -15.64 -15.52
N PRO A 24 25.56 -16.41 -15.85
CA PRO A 24 24.58 -16.87 -14.88
C PRO A 24 25.24 -17.66 -13.74
N LEU A 25 24.64 -17.57 -12.56
CA LEU A 25 25.08 -18.32 -11.39
C LEU A 25 24.43 -19.70 -11.36
N LEU A 26 25.13 -20.65 -10.76
CA LEU A 26 24.72 -22.04 -10.59
C LEU A 26 24.93 -22.45 -9.15
N VAL A 27 24.01 -23.24 -8.60
CA VAL A 27 24.16 -23.85 -7.29
C VAL A 27 24.87 -25.19 -7.45
N ALA A 28 25.99 -25.36 -6.76
CA ALA A 28 26.77 -26.59 -6.74
C ALA A 28 26.95 -27.08 -5.31
N THR A 29 27.23 -28.36 -5.14
CA THR A 29 27.70 -28.91 -3.86
C THR A 29 29.20 -28.66 -3.72
N HIS A 30 29.65 -28.31 -2.51
CA HIS A 30 31.07 -28.17 -2.24
C HIS A 30 31.72 -29.57 -2.15
N PRO A 31 32.91 -29.80 -2.73
CA PRO A 31 33.51 -31.14 -2.79
C PRO A 31 33.99 -31.67 -1.43
N THR A 32 34.39 -30.79 -0.51
CA THR A 32 34.90 -31.18 0.82
C THR A 32 33.92 -30.91 1.95
N ASP A 33 32.98 -30.00 1.75
CA ASP A 33 32.09 -29.52 2.80
C ASP A 33 30.67 -29.94 2.42
N ALA A 34 29.89 -30.46 3.36
CA ALA A 34 28.49 -30.83 3.13
C ALA A 34 27.57 -29.60 3.04
N CYS A 35 27.89 -28.65 2.15
CA CYS A 35 27.17 -27.41 1.95
C CYS A 35 26.98 -27.07 0.47
N TYR A 36 25.95 -26.28 0.17
CA TYR A 36 25.75 -25.72 -1.17
C TYR A 36 26.47 -24.39 -1.31
N VAL A 37 26.97 -24.14 -2.53
CA VAL A 37 27.77 -22.99 -2.91
C VAL A 37 27.32 -22.43 -4.24
N LEU A 38 27.46 -21.12 -4.42
CA LEU A 38 27.27 -20.48 -5.73
C LEU A 38 28.57 -20.55 -6.54
N ARG A 39 28.43 -20.89 -7.83
CA ARG A 39 29.48 -20.84 -8.84
C ARG A 39 28.99 -20.09 -10.07
N CYS A 40 29.89 -19.46 -10.80
CA CYS A 40 29.56 -18.94 -12.12
C CYS A 40 29.61 -20.05 -13.18
N GLY A 41 29.10 -19.77 -14.39
CA GLY A 41 29.16 -20.69 -15.53
C GLY A 41 30.59 -21.07 -15.96
N GLU A 42 31.59 -20.26 -15.61
CA GLU A 42 33.02 -20.53 -15.89
C GLU A 42 33.71 -21.32 -14.76
N GLY A 43 32.96 -21.75 -13.74
CA GLY A 43 33.49 -22.55 -12.64
C GLY A 43 34.21 -21.74 -11.55
N HIS A 44 34.18 -20.41 -11.61
CA HIS A 44 34.69 -19.54 -10.55
C HIS A 44 33.70 -19.44 -9.37
N TYR A 45 34.21 -19.17 -8.16
CA TYR A 45 33.40 -18.86 -6.97
C TYR A 45 33.27 -17.33 -6.84
N PRO A 46 32.12 -16.74 -7.18
CA PRO A 46 31.98 -15.28 -7.11
C PRO A 46 32.13 -14.79 -5.66
N ASP A 47 32.94 -13.76 -5.49
CA ASP A 47 32.99 -12.99 -4.23
C ASP A 47 31.97 -11.84 -4.23
N THR A 48 31.62 -11.34 -5.42
CA THR A 48 30.54 -10.38 -5.61
C THR A 48 29.58 -10.85 -6.71
N ILE A 49 28.29 -10.59 -6.51
CA ILE A 49 27.21 -10.90 -7.46
C ILE A 49 26.56 -9.61 -7.92
N ARG A 50 26.12 -9.58 -9.17
CA ARG A 50 25.41 -8.46 -9.78
C ARG A 50 23.97 -8.85 -10.02
N ARG A 51 23.02 -7.99 -9.68
CA ARG A 51 21.60 -8.23 -9.95
C ARG A 51 21.31 -8.05 -11.43
N ILE A 52 20.60 -9.03 -12.02
CA ILE A 52 20.08 -8.92 -13.38
C ILE A 52 18.83 -8.03 -13.30
N PRO A 53 18.82 -6.86 -13.98
CA PRO A 53 17.64 -6.00 -13.98
C PRO A 53 16.47 -6.72 -14.65
N SER A 54 15.27 -6.57 -14.09
CA SER A 54 14.07 -7.04 -14.76
C SER A 54 13.80 -6.23 -16.04
N LEU A 55 13.10 -6.82 -17.02
CA LEU A 55 12.69 -6.12 -18.25
C LEU A 55 11.96 -4.78 -17.99
N THR A 56 11.27 -4.68 -16.85
CA THR A 56 10.59 -3.42 -16.45
C THR A 56 11.57 -2.38 -15.91
N GLU A 57 12.63 -2.80 -15.22
CA GLU A 57 13.72 -1.91 -14.77
C GLU A 57 14.56 -1.44 -15.96
N GLU A 58 14.89 -2.33 -16.91
CA GLU A 58 15.57 -1.97 -18.17
C GLU A 58 14.76 -0.95 -18.98
N PHE A 59 13.43 -1.13 -19.04
CA PHE A 59 12.52 -0.17 -19.66
C PHE A 59 12.55 1.20 -18.98
N LYS A 60 12.57 1.26 -17.64
CA LYS A 60 12.68 2.52 -16.89
C LYS A 60 14.03 3.21 -17.08
N GLN A 61 15.09 2.45 -17.28
CA GLN A 61 16.44 2.96 -17.54
C GLN A 61 16.63 3.42 -18.99
N GLY A 62 15.65 3.18 -19.88
CA GLY A 62 15.74 3.56 -21.29
C GLY A 62 16.62 2.63 -22.14
N ASN A 63 17.05 1.49 -21.59
CA ASN A 63 17.94 0.54 -22.25
C ASN A 63 17.16 -0.52 -23.07
N LEU A 64 15.83 -0.58 -22.92
CA LEU A 64 15.01 -1.56 -23.62
C LEU A 64 14.71 -1.07 -25.06
N PRO A 65 15.02 -1.86 -26.10
CA PRO A 65 14.68 -1.50 -27.49
C PRO A 65 13.17 -1.43 -27.71
N ASP A 66 12.74 -0.50 -28.58
CA ASP A 66 11.32 -0.39 -28.97
C ASP A 66 10.85 -1.67 -29.66
N GLY A 67 9.67 -2.15 -29.24
CA GLY A 67 9.09 -3.38 -29.75
C GLY A 67 7.92 -3.92 -28.92
N PRO A 68 7.45 -5.15 -29.23
CA PRO A 68 6.26 -5.73 -28.61
C PRO A 68 6.34 -5.83 -27.07
N ILE A 69 7.56 -5.99 -26.53
CA ILE A 69 7.81 -6.10 -25.10
C ILE A 69 7.62 -4.74 -24.42
N ALA A 70 8.17 -3.67 -25.00
CA ALA A 70 8.01 -2.30 -24.50
C ALA A 70 6.53 -1.88 -24.50
N ASP A 71 5.79 -2.22 -25.55
CA ASP A 71 4.37 -1.90 -25.67
C ASP A 71 3.51 -2.66 -24.65
N ASN A 72 3.83 -3.93 -24.40
CA ASN A 72 3.17 -4.72 -23.35
C ASN A 72 3.43 -4.16 -21.96
N ILE A 73 4.65 -3.69 -21.67
CA ILE A 73 4.99 -3.01 -20.41
C ILE A 73 4.19 -1.71 -20.26
N LYS A 74 4.15 -0.87 -21.31
CA LYS A 74 3.33 0.37 -21.35
C LYS A 74 1.84 0.09 -21.16
N LYS A 75 1.31 -0.97 -21.78
CA LYS A 75 -0.11 -1.35 -21.66
C LYS A 75 -0.43 -1.85 -20.24
N ARG A 76 0.46 -2.64 -19.64
CA ARG A 76 0.31 -3.14 -18.27
C ARG A 76 0.40 -2.02 -17.23
N SER A 77 1.35 -1.08 -17.40
CA SER A 77 1.48 0.07 -16.51
C SER A 77 0.25 0.98 -16.57
N ARG A 78 -0.29 1.24 -17.78
CA ARG A 78 -1.57 1.96 -17.95
C ARG A 78 -2.74 1.25 -17.26
N LYS A 79 -2.84 -0.07 -17.39
CA LYS A 79 -3.87 -0.87 -16.72
C LYS A 79 -3.76 -0.81 -15.20
N GLN A 80 -2.54 -0.87 -14.65
CA GLN A 80 -2.29 -0.71 -13.22
C GLN A 80 -2.63 0.70 -12.74
N ALA A 81 -2.21 1.74 -13.47
CA ALA A 81 -2.57 3.12 -13.13
C ALA A 81 -4.10 3.33 -13.12
N MET A 82 -4.83 2.68 -14.04
CA MET A 82 -6.30 2.70 -14.03
C MET A 82 -6.90 1.89 -12.87
N SER A 83 -6.34 0.73 -12.49
CA SER A 83 -6.85 -0.05 -11.36
C SER A 83 -6.57 0.61 -10.01
N THR A 84 -5.40 1.23 -9.84
CA THR A 84 -5.04 1.96 -8.62
C THR A 84 -5.89 3.22 -8.49
N ASN A 85 -6.13 3.96 -9.60
CA ASN A 85 -7.11 5.04 -9.61
C ASN A 85 -8.52 4.56 -9.29
N ARG A 86 -8.93 3.39 -9.81
CA ARG A 86 -10.25 2.82 -9.50
C ARG A 86 -10.37 2.37 -8.05
N GLN A 87 -9.32 1.81 -7.45
CA GLN A 87 -9.29 1.46 -6.03
C GLN A 87 -9.29 2.69 -5.12
N LEU A 88 -8.57 3.75 -5.51
CA LEU A 88 -8.64 5.06 -4.86
C LEU A 88 -10.04 5.66 -5.01
N GLN A 89 -10.67 5.58 -6.17
CA GLN A 89 -12.05 6.06 -6.39
C GLN A 89 -13.10 5.24 -5.63
N THR A 90 -12.93 3.92 -5.47
CA THR A 90 -13.85 3.11 -4.67
C THR A 90 -13.70 3.33 -3.17
N HIS A 91 -12.54 3.78 -2.69
CA HIS A 91 -12.37 4.21 -1.29
C HIS A 91 -12.82 5.66 -1.04
N VAL A 92 -13.05 6.45 -2.09
CA VAL A 92 -13.53 7.86 -2.02
C VAL A 92 -15.05 7.97 -2.11
N LEU A 93 -15.77 6.84 -2.29
CA LEU A 93 -17.24 6.78 -2.37
C LEU A 93 -17.87 6.09 -1.14
N GLY A 94 -17.33 6.34 0.04
CA GLY A 94 -18.23 6.67 1.16
C GLY A 94 -18.45 8.17 1.03
N ASP A 95 -19.66 8.64 0.78
CA ASP A 95 -19.88 10.07 0.59
C ASP A 95 -19.52 10.82 1.89
N LEU A 96 -18.51 11.70 1.84
CA LEU A 96 -18.37 12.77 2.83
C LEU A 96 -19.74 13.43 3.01
N PRO A 97 -20.11 13.88 4.23
CA PRO A 97 -21.36 14.61 4.43
C PRO A 97 -21.48 15.73 3.38
N LYS A 98 -22.47 15.63 2.50
CA LYS A 98 -22.65 16.58 1.38
C LYS A 98 -23.38 17.84 1.81
N ALA A 99 -24.12 17.75 2.91
CA ALA A 99 -24.94 18.80 3.45
C ALA A 99 -24.83 18.86 4.98
N ASP A 100 -25.12 20.04 5.52
CA ASP A 100 -25.41 20.24 6.93
C ASP A 100 -26.70 19.48 7.27
N LEU A 101 -26.65 18.59 8.26
CA LEU A 101 -27.80 17.75 8.60
C LEU A 101 -28.95 18.54 9.25
N ALA A 102 -28.68 19.72 9.79
CA ALA A 102 -29.70 20.55 10.41
C ALA A 102 -30.40 21.47 9.41
N THR A 103 -29.67 22.03 8.44
CA THR A 103 -30.22 23.00 7.48
C THR A 103 -30.49 22.41 6.09
N GLY A 104 -29.84 21.29 5.75
CA GLY A 104 -29.87 20.70 4.41
C GLY A 104 -29.04 21.46 3.37
N GLU A 105 -28.35 22.53 3.77
CA GLU A 105 -27.49 23.30 2.87
C GLU A 105 -26.22 22.52 2.51
N MET A 106 -25.77 22.65 1.26
CA MET A 106 -24.52 22.00 0.84
C MET A 106 -23.33 22.56 1.59
N LEU A 107 -22.42 21.67 1.99
CA LEU A 107 -21.23 22.08 2.74
C LEU A 107 -20.29 22.90 1.87
N GLY A 108 -19.93 24.08 2.37
CA GLY A 108 -18.87 24.90 1.78
C GLY A 108 -17.47 24.31 2.05
N PRO A 109 -16.44 24.72 1.27
CA PRO A 109 -15.07 24.23 1.45
C PRO A 109 -14.54 24.37 2.89
N ASP A 110 -14.86 25.47 3.56
CA ASP A 110 -14.43 25.74 4.94
C ASP A 110 -15.07 24.76 5.95
N GLN A 111 -16.33 24.39 5.74
CA GLN A 111 -17.04 23.43 6.59
C GLN A 111 -16.52 22.01 6.39
N VAL A 112 -16.20 21.63 5.14
CA VAL A 112 -15.55 20.36 4.83
C VAL A 112 -14.17 20.30 5.51
N HIS A 113 -13.39 21.38 5.41
CA HIS A 113 -12.09 21.46 6.10
C HIS A 113 -12.23 21.35 7.61
N ALA A 114 -13.20 22.05 8.21
CA ALA A 114 -13.48 21.98 9.64
C ALA A 114 -13.87 20.56 10.08
N LEU A 115 -14.72 19.88 9.30
CA LEU A 115 -15.12 18.49 9.54
C LEU A 115 -13.92 17.53 9.50
N MET A 116 -13.06 17.65 8.48
CA MET A 116 -11.86 16.81 8.34
C MET A 116 -10.87 17.04 9.48
N THR A 117 -10.63 18.31 9.84
CA THR A 117 -9.75 18.68 10.96
C THR A 117 -10.28 18.13 12.29
N TYR A 118 -11.60 18.22 12.49
CA TYR A 118 -12.26 17.67 13.68
C TYR A 118 -12.15 16.15 13.73
N ALA A 119 -12.38 15.46 12.62
CA ALA A 119 -12.23 14.00 12.53
C ALA A 119 -10.80 13.56 12.89
N GLN A 120 -9.80 14.21 12.31
CA GLN A 120 -8.39 13.93 12.58
C GLN A 120 -8.03 14.12 14.05
N LYS A 121 -8.51 15.21 14.68
CA LYS A 121 -8.26 15.51 16.10
C LYS A 121 -8.73 14.40 17.04
N TYR A 122 -9.86 13.77 16.73
CA TYR A 122 -10.47 12.73 17.56
C TYR A 122 -10.22 11.31 17.05
N GLY A 123 -9.38 11.13 16.03
CA GLY A 123 -9.11 9.82 15.42
C GLY A 123 -10.34 9.18 14.76
N LEU A 124 -11.28 10.01 14.31
CA LEU A 124 -12.55 9.58 13.73
C LEU A 124 -12.50 9.54 12.20
N ASP A 125 -13.44 8.79 11.60
CA ASP A 125 -13.55 8.61 10.16
C ASP A 125 -14.80 9.33 9.63
N PRO A 126 -14.65 10.47 8.93
CA PRO A 126 -15.78 11.23 8.41
C PRO A 126 -16.57 10.47 7.34
N TYR A 127 -15.92 9.52 6.65
CA TYR A 127 -16.55 8.72 5.59
C TYR A 127 -17.45 7.61 6.15
N ARG A 128 -17.32 7.29 7.44
CA ARG A 128 -18.15 6.30 8.15
C ARG A 128 -19.29 6.92 8.96
N GLY A 129 -19.54 8.21 8.78
CA GLY A 129 -20.54 8.93 9.60
C GLY A 129 -20.09 9.16 11.04
N HIS A 130 -18.80 9.00 11.36
CA HIS A 130 -18.32 9.25 12.73
C HIS A 130 -18.39 10.73 13.11
N VAL A 131 -18.32 11.62 12.11
CA VAL A 131 -18.49 13.06 12.29
C VAL A 131 -19.48 13.59 11.26
N LEU A 132 -20.19 14.64 11.64
CA LEU A 132 -21.24 15.28 10.86
C LEU A 132 -21.23 16.80 11.12
N ILE A 133 -21.74 17.59 10.17
CA ILE A 133 -21.99 19.02 10.37
C ILE A 133 -23.45 19.21 10.77
N MET A 134 -23.68 20.00 11.81
CA MET A 134 -24.99 20.55 12.17
C MET A 134 -24.84 22.03 12.49
N TYR A 135 -25.71 22.87 11.93
CA TYR A 135 -25.70 24.32 12.15
C TYR A 135 -24.31 24.96 11.91
N GLY A 136 -23.61 24.51 10.87
CA GLY A 136 -22.29 24.97 10.45
C GLY A 136 -21.13 24.52 11.34
N LYS A 137 -21.35 23.63 12.32
CA LYS A 137 -20.31 23.14 13.25
C LYS A 137 -20.15 21.62 13.19
N PRO A 138 -18.93 21.09 13.37
CA PRO A 138 -18.70 19.65 13.41
C PRO A 138 -19.10 19.03 14.75
N TYR A 139 -19.76 17.88 14.70
CA TYR A 139 -20.17 17.05 15.83
C TYR A 139 -19.76 15.59 15.59
N ILE A 140 -19.68 14.82 16.68
CA ILE A 140 -19.48 13.37 16.62
C ILE A 140 -20.85 12.71 16.44
N GLY A 141 -20.99 11.89 15.41
CA GLY A 141 -22.20 11.10 15.16
C GLY A 141 -22.31 9.90 16.11
N ILE A 142 -23.48 9.26 16.13
CA ILE A 142 -23.72 8.07 16.97
C ILE A 142 -22.69 6.97 16.65
N ASP A 143 -22.41 6.74 15.36
CA ASP A 143 -21.42 5.75 14.92
C ASP A 143 -20.01 6.09 15.42
N GLY A 144 -19.65 7.38 15.43
CA GLY A 144 -18.36 7.84 15.95
C GLY A 144 -18.22 7.63 17.46
N TYR A 145 -19.31 7.85 18.20
CA TYR A 145 -19.36 7.55 19.63
C TYR A 145 -19.23 6.05 19.91
N LEU A 146 -19.98 5.20 19.18
CA LEU A 146 -19.90 3.75 19.32
C LEU A 146 -18.51 3.22 18.98
N TRP A 147 -17.87 3.77 17.94
CA TRP A 147 -16.51 3.43 17.57
C TRP A 147 -15.52 3.77 18.68
N HIS A 148 -15.61 4.97 19.27
CA HIS A 148 -14.78 5.37 20.43
C HIS A 148 -14.99 4.47 21.65
N ALA A 149 -16.24 4.13 21.95
CA ALA A 149 -16.57 3.23 23.06
C ALA A 149 -15.96 1.84 22.85
N ASN A 150 -16.00 1.32 21.62
CA ASN A 150 -15.39 0.05 21.27
C ASN A 150 -13.85 0.09 21.38
N GLN A 151 -13.21 1.16 20.91
CA GLN A 151 -11.74 1.33 21.00
C GLN A 151 -11.24 1.42 22.44
N THR A 152 -12.02 2.04 23.33
CA THR A 152 -11.63 2.27 24.73
C THR A 152 -11.97 1.10 25.66
N GLY A 153 -12.71 0.10 25.18
CA GLY A 153 -13.12 -1.07 25.96
C GLY A 153 -14.04 -0.73 27.14
N LYS A 154 -14.64 0.47 27.15
CA LYS A 154 -15.53 0.93 28.20
C LYS A 154 -16.98 0.87 27.73
N PRO A 155 -17.87 0.13 28.42
CA PRO A 155 -19.29 0.17 28.09
C PRO A 155 -19.81 1.58 28.31
N TYR A 156 -20.31 2.21 27.24
CA TYR A 156 -20.91 3.54 27.33
C TYR A 156 -22.39 3.41 27.69
N THR A 157 -22.85 4.19 28.66
CA THR A 157 -24.27 4.27 29.01
C THR A 157 -24.87 5.48 28.32
N LEU A 158 -25.72 5.26 27.31
CA LEU A 158 -26.55 6.32 26.75
C LEU A 158 -27.66 6.62 27.77
N MET A 159 -27.51 7.71 28.52
CA MET A 159 -28.62 8.22 29.33
C MET A 159 -29.58 8.96 28.42
N ALA A 160 -30.72 8.34 28.13
CA ALA A 160 -31.84 9.03 27.53
C ALA A 160 -32.48 9.90 28.61
N HIS A 161 -32.31 11.23 28.52
CA HIS A 161 -33.17 12.13 29.27
C HIS A 161 -34.50 12.23 28.53
N PRO A 162 -35.63 11.83 29.15
CA PRO A 162 -36.93 12.11 28.56
C PRO A 162 -37.04 13.64 28.41
N MET A 163 -37.49 14.10 27.24
CA MET A 163 -37.94 15.49 27.13
C MET A 163 -39.17 15.63 28.03
N THR A 164 -38.99 16.20 29.22
CA THR A 164 -40.12 16.73 29.98
C THR A 164 -40.48 18.07 29.35
N GLU A 165 -41.74 18.17 28.91
CA GLU A 165 -42.35 19.42 28.46
C GLU A 165 -42.47 20.36 29.66
N ASP A 166 -41.71 21.46 29.66
CA ASP A 166 -41.99 22.66 30.46
C ASP A 166 -42.18 23.85 29.50
#